data_AF-A0A3T1AXW7-F1
#
_entry.id   AF-A0A3T1AXW7-F1
#
_cell.length_a   1.000
_cell.length_b   1.000
_cell.length_c   1.000
_cell.angle_alpha   90.00
_cell.angle_beta   90.00
_cell.angle_gamma   90.00
#
_symmetry.space_group_name_H-M   'P 1'
#
loop_
_entity.id
_entity.type
_entity.pdbx_description
1 polymer ?
#
loop_
_entity_poly.entity_id
_entity_poly.type
_entity_poly.pdbx_seq_one_letter_code
_entity_poly.pdbx_strand_id
1 'polypeptide(L)'
;MRRIRYGIPAIVAGAAMLALAGCSPAGGSTAAPTPSTSVAEPVIESPAATEEIRLGEGRDRRGSLTAEDWATYADHVVVFTVANESRVSPSKKEIERGEGMVGRTVQVTVSKVLWSAPDAPQKAPRSLTMPAPGWVFNNNEDKAGEVKFGISGAPRLEKGHSYIKAIEWTDDPCSSDPNVGTWEGLGAGGTLPYEQGVLGVGEFEGRVQTLDVAKARFKSDHAPLRQQVVGASTESLVAALKAAPVRAEVDPGTRECDMTDR
;
A
#
# COMPACT_ATOMS: atom_id res chain seq x y z
N MET A 1 -18.30 -6.77 -23.99
CA MET A 1 -19.74 -6.48 -23.75
C MET A 1 -20.07 -6.84 -22.31
N ARG A 2 -20.04 -5.86 -21.37
CA ARG A 2 -20.42 -6.07 -19.96
C ARG A 2 -21.92 -6.37 -19.88
N ARG A 3 -22.29 -7.53 -19.32
CA ARG A 3 -23.68 -7.94 -19.12
C ARG A 3 -24.17 -7.42 -17.77
N ILE A 4 -25.21 -6.59 -17.80
CA ILE A 4 -25.95 -6.11 -16.63
C ILE A 4 -26.68 -7.32 -16.01
N ARG A 5 -26.40 -7.64 -14.75
CA ARG A 5 -27.16 -8.62 -13.96
C ARG A 5 -27.56 -8.02 -12.62
N TYR A 6 -28.87 -7.89 -12.43
CA TYR A 6 -29.49 -7.49 -11.17
C TYR A 6 -29.47 -8.65 -10.17
N GLY A 7 -29.00 -8.41 -8.94
CA GLY A 7 -29.03 -9.37 -7.84
C GLY A 7 -29.37 -8.71 -6.52
N ILE A 8 -30.48 -9.13 -5.92
CA ILE A 8 -31.08 -8.66 -4.66
C ILE A 8 -30.25 -9.20 -3.46
N PRO A 9 -29.99 -8.43 -2.39
CA PRO A 9 -29.25 -8.93 -1.24
C PRO A 9 -30.15 -9.69 -0.26
N ALA A 10 -29.71 -10.89 0.15
CA ALA A 10 -30.23 -11.61 1.31
C ALA A 10 -29.48 -11.16 2.57
N ILE A 11 -30.24 -10.74 3.58
CA ILE A 11 -29.77 -10.38 4.92
C ILE A 11 -29.69 -11.67 5.75
N VAL A 12 -28.52 -11.96 6.33
CA VAL A 12 -28.38 -12.97 7.39
C VAL A 12 -27.79 -12.29 8.62
N ALA A 13 -28.58 -12.26 9.68
CA ALA A 13 -28.20 -11.81 11.01
C ALA A 13 -27.39 -12.90 11.73
N GLY A 14 -26.23 -12.54 12.27
CA GLY A 14 -25.40 -13.40 13.11
C GLY A 14 -25.35 -12.87 14.54
N ALA A 15 -25.79 -13.71 15.49
CA ALA A 15 -25.88 -13.44 16.91
C ALA A 15 -24.51 -13.33 17.59
N ALA A 16 -24.43 -12.46 18.61
CA ALA A 16 -23.30 -12.32 19.52
C ALA A 16 -23.35 -13.38 20.64
N MET A 17 -22.21 -13.98 20.97
CA MET A 17 -22.02 -14.71 22.23
C MET A 17 -21.02 -13.97 23.11
N LEU A 18 -21.48 -13.64 24.33
CA LEU A 18 -20.65 -13.28 25.47
C LEU A 18 -19.97 -14.53 26.05
N ALA A 19 -18.74 -14.38 26.52
CA ALA A 19 -18.15 -15.26 27.54
C ALA A 19 -17.36 -14.43 28.57
N LEU A 20 -17.69 -14.67 29.84
CA LEU A 20 -17.12 -14.13 31.06
C LEU A 20 -15.93 -14.99 31.55
N ALA A 21 -14.96 -14.35 32.21
CA ALA A 21 -14.17 -14.81 33.38
C ALA A 21 -12.95 -13.87 33.51
N GLY A 22 -12.49 -13.37 34.66
CA GLY A 22 -12.68 -13.79 36.05
C GLY A 22 -11.29 -13.99 36.70
N CYS A 23 -11.09 -13.31 37.84
CA CYS A 23 -10.04 -13.48 38.87
C CYS A 23 -8.67 -12.77 38.73
N SER A 24 -8.48 -11.75 39.58
CA SER A 24 -7.22 -11.40 40.25
C SER A 24 -6.93 -12.37 41.41
N PRO A 25 -5.68 -12.46 41.93
CA PRO A 25 -5.30 -11.61 43.07
C PRO A 25 -3.79 -11.29 43.24
N ALA A 26 -3.51 -10.39 44.20
CA ALA A 26 -2.33 -10.24 45.08
C ALA A 26 -0.92 -10.13 44.43
N GLY A 27 -0.09 -9.13 44.73
CA GLY A 27 0.27 -8.66 46.07
C GLY A 27 1.73 -9.07 46.34
N GLY A 28 2.68 -8.17 46.14
CA GLY A 28 4.11 -8.42 46.35
C GLY A 28 4.92 -7.14 46.28
N SER A 29 5.18 -6.56 47.44
CA SER A 29 6.03 -5.39 47.65
C SER A 29 7.43 -5.87 48.01
N THR A 30 8.46 -5.49 47.24
CA THR A 30 9.87 -5.58 47.65
C THR A 30 10.71 -4.48 47.01
N ALA A 31 11.21 -3.62 47.90
CA ALA A 31 12.51 -2.93 47.89
C ALA A 31 13.00 -2.23 46.61
N ALA A 32 12.99 -0.90 46.67
CA ALA A 32 13.73 -0.02 45.78
C ALA A 32 15.25 -0.15 45.97
N PRO A 33 16.05 -0.31 44.90
CA PRO A 33 17.48 -0.03 44.94
C PRO A 33 17.75 1.47 44.73
N THR A 34 18.67 1.98 45.54
CA THR A 34 19.23 3.33 45.54
C THR A 34 19.85 3.66 44.18
N PRO A 35 19.63 4.87 43.62
CA PRO A 35 20.25 5.26 42.35
C PRO A 35 21.74 5.54 42.54
N SER A 36 22.60 4.73 41.92
CA SER A 36 23.98 5.11 41.65
C SER A 36 23.99 6.17 40.56
N THR A 37 24.27 7.42 40.94
CA THR A 37 24.56 8.51 40.01
C THR A 37 25.91 8.26 39.35
N SER A 38 25.92 7.41 38.31
CA SER A 38 26.97 7.45 37.30
C SER A 38 26.64 8.63 36.38
N VAL A 39 27.47 9.67 36.44
CA VAL A 39 27.44 10.74 35.43
C VAL A 39 27.98 10.13 34.15
N ALA A 40 27.10 9.51 33.37
CA ALA A 40 27.40 9.11 32.01
C ALA A 40 27.63 10.40 31.22
N GLU A 41 28.84 10.54 30.66
CA GLU A 41 29.10 11.53 29.64
C GLU A 41 28.04 11.39 28.53
N PRO A 42 27.50 12.50 27.99
CA PRO A 42 26.55 12.41 26.90
C PRO A 42 27.25 11.75 25.73
N VAL A 43 26.92 10.48 25.49
CA VAL A 43 27.16 9.81 24.22
C VAL A 43 26.36 10.64 23.21
N ILE A 44 27.08 11.50 22.49
CA ILE A 44 26.54 12.12 21.29
C ILE A 44 26.37 10.93 20.33
N GLU A 45 25.17 10.34 20.32
CA GLU A 45 24.77 9.41 19.28
C GLU A 45 25.01 10.13 17.95
N SER A 46 26.01 9.64 17.22
CA SER A 46 26.24 10.04 15.84
C SER A 46 24.89 9.93 15.13
N PRO A 47 24.42 10.99 14.44
CA PRO A 47 23.11 10.96 13.81
C PRO A 47 23.05 9.73 12.93
N ALA A 48 22.07 8.85 13.20
CA ALA A 48 21.90 7.60 12.46
C ALA A 48 22.00 7.92 10.98
N ALA A 49 22.95 7.28 10.29
CA ALA A 49 23.16 7.49 8.87
C ALA A 49 21.81 7.33 8.16
N THR A 50 21.37 8.38 7.47
CA THR A 50 20.10 8.37 6.74
C THR A 50 20.08 7.14 5.85
N GLU A 51 19.13 6.23 6.08
CA GLU A 51 19.06 4.97 5.35
C GLU A 51 18.97 5.26 3.83
N GLU A 52 19.85 4.63 3.06
CA GLU A 52 19.88 4.79 1.61
C GLU A 52 18.64 4.12 1.00
N ILE A 53 17.91 4.86 0.17
CA ILE A 53 16.82 4.33 -0.66
C ILE A 53 17.20 4.54 -2.13
N ARG A 54 17.28 3.47 -2.91
CA ARG A 54 17.43 3.50 -4.37
C ARG A 54 16.06 3.56 -5.00
N LEU A 55 15.83 4.53 -5.89
CA LEU A 55 14.56 4.69 -6.57
C LEU A 55 14.65 4.15 -8.00
N GLY A 56 13.67 3.33 -8.38
CA GLY A 56 13.45 2.94 -9.77
C GLY A 56 12.31 3.74 -10.39
N GLU A 57 12.32 3.80 -11.72
CA GLU A 57 11.22 4.35 -12.52
C GLU A 57 10.60 3.22 -13.35
N GLY A 58 9.31 3.36 -13.63
CA GLY A 58 8.56 2.38 -14.41
C GLY A 58 7.34 3.02 -15.05
N ARG A 59 6.71 2.26 -15.96
CA ARG A 59 5.42 2.64 -16.52
C ARG A 59 4.33 1.91 -15.76
N ASP A 60 3.26 2.63 -15.46
CA ASP A 60 2.08 2.02 -14.86
C ASP A 60 1.33 1.17 -15.87
N ARG A 61 0.74 0.07 -15.40
CA ARG A 61 -0.14 -0.78 -16.21
C ARG A 61 -1.43 -0.05 -16.59
N ARG A 62 -1.94 0.80 -15.69
CA ARG A 62 -3.13 1.64 -15.91
C ARG A 62 -2.76 3.11 -15.81
N GLY A 63 -3.61 3.98 -16.34
CA GLY A 63 -3.60 5.37 -15.90
C GLY A 63 -3.82 5.42 -14.39
N SER A 64 -3.05 6.22 -13.67
CA SER A 64 -3.10 6.27 -12.21
C SER A 64 -2.89 7.67 -11.61
N LEU A 65 -2.73 8.70 -12.45
CA LEU A 65 -2.24 10.01 -12.01
C LEU A 65 -3.38 11.00 -11.74
N THR A 66 -4.55 10.83 -12.35
CA THR A 66 -5.66 11.78 -12.31
C THR A 66 -6.92 11.21 -11.64
N ALA A 67 -7.87 12.08 -11.27
CA ALA A 67 -9.18 11.64 -10.79
C ALA A 67 -9.92 10.80 -11.83
N GLU A 68 -9.79 11.18 -13.11
CA GLU A 68 -10.34 10.46 -14.25
C GLU A 68 -9.71 9.08 -14.40
N ASP A 69 -8.38 8.95 -14.24
CA ASP A 69 -7.73 7.63 -14.21
C ASP A 69 -8.30 6.73 -13.11
N TRP A 70 -8.39 7.25 -11.88
CA TRP A 70 -8.89 6.49 -10.74
C TRP A 70 -10.36 6.11 -10.92
N ALA A 71 -11.21 7.03 -11.38
CA ALA A 71 -12.62 6.77 -11.64
C ALA A 71 -12.84 5.81 -12.82
N THR A 72 -11.90 5.76 -13.77
CA THR A 72 -11.97 4.86 -14.93
C THR A 72 -11.55 3.44 -14.58
N TYR A 73 -10.48 3.26 -13.82
CA TYR A 73 -9.85 1.94 -13.65
C TYR A 73 -10.04 1.31 -12.26
N ALA A 74 -10.32 2.09 -11.21
CA ALA A 74 -10.49 1.52 -9.88
C ALA A 74 -11.90 0.95 -9.71
N ASP A 75 -11.97 -0.22 -9.07
CA ASP A 75 -13.23 -0.72 -8.53
C ASP A 75 -13.51 -0.13 -7.15
N HIS A 76 -12.46 0.07 -6.36
CA HIS A 76 -12.54 0.67 -5.04
C HIS A 76 -11.38 1.62 -4.76
N VAL A 77 -11.67 2.65 -3.96
CA VAL A 77 -10.65 3.47 -3.31
C VAL A 77 -10.78 3.24 -1.81
N VAL A 78 -9.71 2.72 -1.21
CA VAL A 78 -9.71 2.23 0.18
C VAL A 78 -8.64 2.91 1.01
N VAL A 79 -8.90 3.04 2.31
CA VAL A 79 -7.89 3.31 3.33
C VAL A 79 -7.40 1.97 3.87
N PHE A 80 -6.09 1.76 3.90
CA PHE A 80 -5.51 0.60 4.56
C PHE A 80 -4.27 0.95 5.38
N THR A 81 -3.92 0.03 6.28
CA THR A 81 -2.67 0.05 7.04
C THR A 81 -1.87 -1.22 6.72
N VAL A 82 -0.55 -1.08 6.56
CA VAL A 82 0.34 -2.24 6.38
C VAL A 82 0.53 -2.92 7.74
N ALA A 83 -0.10 -4.07 7.92
CA ALA A 83 -0.11 -4.79 9.19
C ALA A 83 1.14 -5.69 9.34
N ASN A 84 1.58 -6.29 8.24
CA ASN A 84 2.74 -7.17 8.26
C ASN A 84 3.48 -7.17 6.92
N GLU A 85 4.71 -7.68 6.94
CA GLU A 85 5.52 -7.87 5.74
C GLU A 85 6.30 -9.18 5.82
N SER A 86 6.60 -9.75 4.65
CA SER A 86 7.46 -10.92 4.50
C SER A 86 8.40 -10.73 3.32
N ARG A 87 9.58 -11.32 3.44
CA ARG A 87 10.59 -11.30 2.39
C ARG A 87 10.32 -12.43 1.39
N VAL A 88 10.61 -12.18 0.13
CA VAL A 88 10.63 -13.17 -0.93
C VAL A 88 12.09 -13.32 -1.36
N SER A 89 12.64 -14.52 -1.17
CA SER A 89 14.05 -14.79 -1.48
C SER A 89 14.36 -14.51 -2.96
N PRO A 90 15.55 -13.97 -3.28
CA PRO A 90 16.01 -13.87 -4.65
C PRO A 90 16.05 -15.24 -5.32
N SER A 91 15.96 -15.26 -6.65
CA SER A 91 16.14 -16.47 -7.42
C SER A 91 17.58 -16.99 -7.34
N LYS A 92 17.79 -18.29 -7.59
CA LYS A 92 19.14 -18.89 -7.64
C LYS A 92 20.05 -18.15 -8.63
N LYS A 93 19.52 -17.75 -9.79
CA LYS A 93 20.27 -17.01 -10.82
C LYS A 93 20.75 -15.64 -10.34
N GLU A 94 19.94 -14.92 -9.57
CA GLU A 94 20.35 -13.63 -8.99
C GLU A 94 21.44 -13.81 -7.94
N ILE A 95 21.31 -14.85 -7.09
CA ILE A 95 22.32 -15.19 -6.09
C ILE A 95 23.65 -15.57 -6.77
N GLU A 96 23.60 -16.43 -7.79
CA GLU A 96 24.77 -16.85 -8.58
C GLU A 96 25.46 -15.68 -9.28
N ARG A 97 24.70 -14.68 -9.76
CA ARG A 97 25.25 -13.46 -10.38
C ARG A 97 25.78 -12.46 -9.35
N GLY A 98 25.45 -12.63 -8.07
CA GLY A 98 25.81 -11.70 -7.01
C GLY A 98 25.03 -10.39 -7.04
N GLU A 99 23.97 -10.28 -7.85
CA GLU A 99 23.14 -9.08 -7.96
C GLU A 99 21.67 -9.43 -8.27
N GLY A 100 20.75 -8.68 -7.68
CA GLY A 100 19.33 -8.88 -7.93
C GLY A 100 18.43 -8.20 -6.91
N MET A 101 17.24 -8.76 -6.72
CA MET A 101 16.23 -8.23 -5.81
C MET A 101 15.82 -9.24 -4.75
N VAL A 102 15.68 -8.77 -3.51
CA VAL A 102 14.90 -9.45 -2.48
C VAL A 102 13.48 -8.89 -2.58
N GLY A 103 12.54 -9.73 -3.00
CA GLY A 103 11.15 -9.32 -3.09
C GLY A 103 10.53 -9.07 -1.71
N ARG A 104 9.41 -8.37 -1.69
CA ARG A 104 8.66 -8.10 -0.46
C ARG A 104 7.18 -8.20 -0.73
N THR A 105 6.49 -8.83 0.21
CA THR A 105 5.04 -8.94 0.22
C THR A 105 4.53 -8.30 1.49
N VAL A 106 3.46 -7.50 1.37
CA VAL A 106 2.81 -6.85 2.50
C VAL A 106 1.41 -7.39 2.69
N GLN A 107 1.01 -7.55 3.94
CA GLN A 107 -0.36 -7.84 4.35
C GLN A 107 -0.97 -6.54 4.85
N VAL A 108 -2.07 -6.13 4.25
CA VAL A 108 -2.75 -4.88 4.62
C VAL A 108 -4.14 -5.15 5.18
N THR A 109 -4.56 -4.30 6.10
CA THR A 109 -5.93 -4.28 6.64
C THR A 109 -6.65 -3.05 6.11
N VAL A 110 -7.78 -3.24 5.45
CA VAL A 110 -8.62 -2.17 4.95
C VAL A 110 -9.52 -1.70 6.08
N SER A 111 -9.36 -0.44 6.48
CA SER A 111 -10.13 0.18 7.56
C SER A 111 -11.36 0.93 7.06
N LYS A 112 -11.34 1.41 5.81
CA LYS A 112 -12.45 2.18 5.23
C LYS A 112 -12.48 2.04 3.70
N VAL A 113 -13.68 1.97 3.14
CA VAL A 113 -13.92 2.16 1.71
C VAL A 113 -14.38 3.60 1.52
N LEU A 114 -13.65 4.39 0.72
CA LEU A 114 -13.96 5.80 0.45
C LEU A 114 -14.89 5.96 -0.75
N TRP A 115 -14.68 5.14 -1.77
CA TRP A 115 -15.43 5.16 -3.02
C TRP A 115 -15.43 3.76 -3.64
N SER A 116 -16.50 3.42 -4.35
CA SER A 116 -16.61 2.23 -5.16
C SER A 116 -17.19 2.62 -6.52
N ALA A 117 -16.69 1.98 -7.58
CA ALA A 117 -17.33 2.04 -8.88
C ALA A 117 -18.76 1.48 -8.78
N PRO A 118 -19.74 2.07 -9.47
CA PRO A 118 -21.12 1.57 -9.47
C PRO A 118 -21.25 0.12 -9.96
N ASP A 119 -20.31 -0.32 -10.79
CA ASP A 119 -20.26 -1.63 -11.43
C ASP A 119 -19.03 -2.46 -11.02
N ALA A 120 -18.44 -2.17 -9.86
CA ALA A 120 -17.36 -2.97 -9.28
C ALA A 120 -17.77 -4.46 -9.24
N PRO A 121 -16.98 -5.37 -9.85
CA PRO A 121 -17.36 -6.77 -10.01
C PRO A 121 -17.33 -7.54 -8.70
N GLN A 122 -16.50 -7.10 -7.76
CA GLN A 122 -16.28 -7.73 -6.47
C GLN A 122 -16.56 -6.74 -5.33
N LYS A 123 -16.82 -7.26 -4.13
CA LYS A 123 -16.91 -6.42 -2.93
C LYS A 123 -15.52 -6.03 -2.48
N ALA A 124 -15.38 -4.80 -1.96
CA ALA A 124 -14.12 -4.33 -1.41
C ALA A 124 -13.57 -5.30 -0.34
N PRO A 125 -12.28 -5.67 -0.41
CA PRO A 125 -11.68 -6.60 0.53
C PRO A 125 -11.53 -5.95 1.92
N ARG A 126 -11.59 -6.78 2.97
CA ARG A 126 -11.26 -6.35 4.36
C ARG A 126 -9.76 -6.41 4.64
N SER A 127 -9.07 -7.28 3.94
CA SER A 127 -7.61 -7.43 3.98
C SER A 127 -7.16 -8.00 2.64
N LEU A 128 -5.94 -7.71 2.25
CA LEU A 128 -5.36 -8.29 1.06
C LEU A 128 -3.83 -8.36 1.20
N THR A 129 -3.24 -9.26 0.44
CA THR A 129 -1.80 -9.45 0.35
C THR A 129 -1.35 -8.92 -1.00
N MET A 130 -0.35 -8.04 -1.04
CA MET A 130 0.14 -7.46 -2.29
C MET A 130 1.68 -7.41 -2.32
N PRO A 131 2.29 -7.50 -3.51
CA PRO A 131 3.71 -7.21 -3.66
C PRO A 131 3.99 -5.73 -3.34
N ALA A 132 5.16 -5.46 -2.78
CA ALA A 132 5.65 -4.13 -2.48
C ALA A 132 7.16 -4.03 -2.78
N PRO A 133 7.71 -2.83 -2.97
CA PRO A 133 9.13 -2.67 -3.25
C PRO A 133 10.00 -3.21 -2.09
N GLY A 134 10.89 -4.14 -2.41
CA GLY A 134 11.77 -4.83 -1.45
C GLY A 134 13.16 -4.23 -1.40
N TRP A 135 14.19 -5.04 -1.58
CA TRP A 135 15.58 -4.58 -1.56
C TRP A 135 16.28 -4.96 -2.85
N VAL A 136 17.25 -4.16 -3.24
CA VAL A 136 18.21 -4.50 -4.29
C VAL A 136 19.54 -4.81 -3.63
N PHE A 137 20.30 -5.74 -4.21
CA PHE A 137 21.67 -6.00 -3.77
C PHE A 137 22.59 -6.10 -4.99
N ASN A 138 23.82 -5.66 -4.80
CA ASN A 138 24.91 -5.85 -5.75
C ASN A 138 26.20 -6.09 -4.97
N ASN A 139 26.63 -7.34 -4.92
CA ASN A 139 27.81 -7.76 -4.17
C ASN A 139 29.12 -7.42 -4.88
N ASN A 140 29.04 -6.88 -6.11
CA ASN A 140 30.19 -6.40 -6.88
C ASN A 140 30.49 -4.91 -6.63
N GLU A 141 29.66 -4.20 -5.86
CA GLU A 141 29.88 -2.80 -5.47
C GLU A 141 30.71 -2.70 -4.19
N ASP A 142 31.44 -1.58 -4.02
CA ASP A 142 32.29 -1.31 -2.84
C ASP A 142 31.52 -1.38 -1.50
N LYS A 143 30.19 -1.17 -1.56
CA LYS A 143 29.27 -1.34 -0.44
C LYS A 143 28.36 -2.53 -0.69
N ALA A 144 28.91 -3.74 -0.59
CA ALA A 144 28.14 -4.97 -0.66
C ALA A 144 27.06 -4.99 0.44
N GLY A 145 25.84 -5.34 0.06
CA GLY A 145 24.69 -5.37 0.96
C GLY A 145 23.37 -5.09 0.24
N GLU A 146 22.29 -5.26 0.98
CA GLU A 146 20.95 -4.95 0.53
C GLU A 146 20.63 -3.48 0.79
N VAL A 147 20.10 -2.79 -0.22
CA VAL A 147 19.63 -1.41 -0.12
C VAL A 147 18.13 -1.39 -0.39
N LYS A 148 17.38 -0.60 0.37
CA LYS A 148 15.94 -0.42 0.13
C LYS A 148 15.71 0.12 -1.28
N PHE A 149 14.89 -0.57 -2.05
CA PHE A 149 14.40 -0.12 -3.36
C PHE A 149 13.00 0.49 -3.32
N GLY A 150 12.82 1.77 -3.67
CA GLY A 150 11.52 2.42 -3.83
C GLY A 150 11.15 2.60 -5.31
N ILE A 151 9.89 2.92 -5.57
CA ILE A 151 9.45 3.41 -6.88
C ILE A 151 9.32 4.92 -6.80
N SER A 152 9.97 5.63 -7.72
CA SER A 152 9.87 7.08 -7.85
C SER A 152 8.42 7.49 -7.99
N GLY A 153 7.99 8.46 -7.19
CA GLY A 153 6.63 8.96 -7.17
C GLY A 153 5.62 8.03 -6.47
N ALA A 154 6.03 7.05 -5.67
CA ALA A 154 5.12 6.17 -4.94
C ALA A 154 5.54 5.90 -3.49
N PRO A 155 4.59 5.70 -2.57
CA PRO A 155 4.88 5.08 -1.29
C PRO A 155 5.50 3.70 -1.43
N ARG A 156 6.44 3.38 -0.54
CA ARG A 156 7.05 2.05 -0.46
C ARG A 156 6.14 1.06 0.25
N LEU A 157 5.10 1.50 0.96
CA LEU A 157 4.22 0.65 1.77
C LEU A 157 4.98 0.04 2.96
N GLU A 158 5.59 0.91 3.75
CA GLU A 158 6.25 0.53 4.99
C GLU A 158 5.25 0.08 6.08
N LYS A 159 5.65 -0.89 6.90
CA LYS A 159 4.84 -1.46 7.98
C LYS A 159 4.43 -0.40 9.00
N GLY A 160 3.19 -0.46 9.48
CA GLY A 160 2.62 0.46 10.46
C GLY A 160 2.07 1.76 9.88
N HIS A 161 2.43 2.10 8.64
CA HIS A 161 1.93 3.28 7.96
C HIS A 161 0.58 3.02 7.26
N SER A 162 -0.16 4.11 7.05
CA SER A 162 -1.49 4.09 6.44
C SER A 162 -1.54 4.86 5.12
N TYR A 163 -2.37 4.38 4.20
CA TYR A 163 -2.42 4.84 2.83
C TYR A 163 -3.86 4.84 2.32
N ILE A 164 -4.10 5.66 1.29
CA ILE A 164 -5.25 5.51 0.41
C ILE A 164 -4.78 4.91 -0.91
N LYS A 165 -5.48 3.89 -1.40
CA LYS A 165 -5.14 3.22 -2.65
C LYS A 165 -6.36 2.98 -3.50
N ALA A 166 -6.22 3.26 -4.79
CA ALA A 166 -7.10 2.80 -5.84
C ALA A 166 -6.74 1.36 -6.22
N ILE A 167 -7.72 0.46 -6.13
CA ILE A 167 -7.55 -0.97 -6.42
C ILE A 167 -8.56 -1.42 -7.47
N GLU A 168 -8.13 -2.37 -8.31
CA GLU A 168 -8.97 -3.04 -9.31
C GLU A 168 -8.90 -4.56 -9.09
N TRP A 169 -10.00 -5.24 -9.39
CA TRP A 169 -10.07 -6.69 -9.46
C TRP A 169 -9.62 -7.13 -10.84
N THR A 170 -8.63 -8.01 -10.89
CA THR A 170 -8.16 -8.65 -12.11
C THR A 170 -8.49 -10.13 -12.04
N ASP A 171 -9.37 -10.59 -12.92
CA ASP A 171 -9.73 -12.00 -13.03
C ASP A 171 -8.50 -12.86 -13.36
N ASP A 172 -8.48 -14.09 -12.84
CA ASP A 172 -7.51 -15.09 -13.28
C ASP A 172 -7.91 -15.57 -14.68
N PRO A 173 -7.09 -15.29 -15.72
CA PRO A 173 -7.42 -15.69 -17.09
C PRO A 173 -7.56 -17.22 -17.24
N CYS A 174 -7.00 -17.99 -16.31
CA CYS A 174 -6.97 -19.45 -16.33
C CYS A 174 -8.02 -20.10 -15.44
N SER A 175 -8.92 -19.29 -14.87
CA SER A 175 -10.11 -19.73 -14.17
C SER A 175 -11.36 -19.31 -14.92
N SER A 176 -12.35 -20.20 -15.00
CA SER A 176 -13.70 -19.85 -15.43
C SER A 176 -14.58 -19.30 -14.29
N ASP A 177 -14.09 -19.35 -13.05
CA ASP A 177 -14.78 -18.80 -11.88
C ASP A 177 -14.45 -17.30 -11.74
N PRO A 178 -15.43 -16.38 -11.90
CA PRO A 178 -15.22 -14.93 -11.81
C PRO A 178 -14.85 -14.44 -10.40
N ASN A 179 -14.83 -15.33 -9.40
CA ASN A 179 -14.38 -15.02 -8.04
C ASN A 179 -12.92 -15.44 -7.79
N VAL A 180 -12.25 -15.99 -8.81
CA VAL A 180 -10.82 -16.31 -8.76
C VAL A 180 -10.07 -15.23 -9.54
N GLY A 181 -9.22 -14.51 -8.83
CA GLY A 181 -8.51 -13.35 -9.34
C GLY A 181 -7.71 -12.68 -8.23
N THR A 182 -7.21 -11.48 -8.52
CA THR A 182 -6.35 -10.73 -7.60
C THR A 182 -6.75 -9.26 -7.55
N TRP A 183 -6.57 -8.65 -6.38
CA TRP A 183 -6.65 -7.20 -6.23
C TRP A 183 -5.31 -6.59 -6.59
N GLU A 184 -5.30 -5.75 -7.63
CA GLU A 184 -4.13 -5.01 -8.08
C GLU A 184 -4.28 -3.52 -7.77
N GLY A 185 -3.17 -2.81 -7.62
CA GLY A 185 -3.17 -1.35 -7.61
C GLY A 185 -3.05 -0.79 -9.02
N LEU A 186 -3.57 0.41 -9.27
CA LEU A 186 -3.52 1.02 -10.61
C LEU A 186 -2.10 1.36 -11.09
N GLY A 187 -1.17 1.60 -10.16
CA GLY A 187 0.19 2.04 -10.46
C GLY A 187 0.79 2.91 -9.36
N ALA A 188 1.92 3.53 -9.66
CA ALA A 188 2.67 4.43 -8.76
C ALA A 188 1.84 5.65 -8.32
N GLY A 189 1.04 6.21 -9.23
CA GLY A 189 0.11 7.30 -8.93
C GLY A 189 -1.12 6.89 -8.13
N GLY A 190 -1.47 5.60 -8.15
CA GLY A 190 -2.69 5.04 -7.53
C GLY A 190 -2.66 4.91 -6.01
N THR A 191 -1.63 5.42 -5.33
CA THR A 191 -1.48 5.34 -3.88
C THR A 191 -1.06 6.69 -3.29
N LEU A 192 -1.65 7.06 -2.14
CA LEU A 192 -1.40 8.29 -1.40
C LEU A 192 -1.03 7.98 0.05
N PRO A 193 0.01 8.62 0.62
CA PRO A 193 0.22 8.61 2.07
C PRO A 193 -1.01 9.19 2.78
N TYR A 194 -1.43 8.55 3.88
CA TYR A 194 -2.58 9.01 4.65
C TYR A 194 -2.39 8.67 6.13
N GLU A 195 -1.91 9.65 6.89
CA GLU A 195 -1.71 9.51 8.33
C GLU A 195 -2.39 10.61 9.09
N GLN A 196 -2.87 10.28 10.29
CA GLN A 196 -3.53 11.24 11.20
C GLN A 196 -4.73 11.95 10.54
N GLY A 197 -5.36 11.30 9.55
CA GLY A 197 -6.48 11.88 8.81
C GLY A 197 -6.09 12.86 7.69
N VAL A 198 -4.80 12.99 7.36
CA VAL A 198 -4.29 14.00 6.42
C VAL A 198 -3.72 13.35 5.16
N LEU A 199 -4.26 13.73 4.00
CA LEU A 199 -3.77 13.30 2.69
C LEU A 199 -2.36 13.84 2.43
N GLY A 200 -1.44 12.95 2.04
CA GLY A 200 -0.06 13.28 1.69
C GLY A 200 0.93 13.21 2.85
N VAL A 201 0.46 13.12 4.10
CA VAL A 201 1.31 12.90 5.28
C VAL A 201 1.58 11.42 5.48
N GLY A 202 2.81 11.07 5.88
CA GLY A 202 3.22 9.70 6.18
C GLY A 202 4.37 9.23 5.31
N GLU A 203 4.49 7.93 5.09
CA GLU A 203 5.58 7.36 4.30
C GLU A 203 5.40 7.60 2.79
N PHE A 204 6.47 8.07 2.15
CA PHE A 204 6.59 8.20 0.71
C PHE A 204 8.03 7.90 0.27
N GLU A 205 8.21 7.04 -0.75
CA GLU A 205 9.53 6.63 -1.27
C GLU A 205 10.51 6.10 -0.19
N GLY A 206 9.98 5.40 0.81
CA GLY A 206 10.74 4.85 1.93
C GLY A 206 11.09 5.86 3.02
N ARG A 207 10.53 7.08 2.98
CA ARG A 207 10.80 8.14 3.97
C ARG A 207 9.51 8.75 4.49
N VAL A 208 9.47 9.05 5.78
CA VAL A 208 8.34 9.79 6.37
C VAL A 208 8.43 11.26 5.97
N GLN A 209 7.33 11.82 5.48
CA GLN A 209 7.21 13.23 5.12
C GLN A 209 6.09 13.92 5.91
N THR A 210 6.33 15.19 6.23
CA THR A 210 5.32 16.10 6.79
C THR A 210 4.42 16.67 5.70
N LEU A 211 3.35 17.36 6.09
CA LEU A 211 2.47 18.03 5.14
C LEU A 211 3.20 19.10 4.32
N ASP A 212 4.09 19.88 4.95
CA ASP A 212 4.82 20.93 4.25
C ASP A 212 5.79 20.35 3.20
N VAL A 213 6.46 19.25 3.55
CA VAL A 213 7.31 18.51 2.59
C VAL A 213 6.46 17.96 1.45
N ALA A 214 5.31 17.35 1.74
CA ALA A 214 4.40 16.85 0.72
C ALA A 214 3.90 17.98 -0.21
N LYS A 215 3.46 19.10 0.35
CA LYS A 215 3.01 20.28 -0.41
C LYS A 215 4.12 20.87 -1.27
N ALA A 216 5.36 20.93 -0.76
CA ALA A 216 6.50 21.43 -1.51
C ALA A 216 6.85 20.50 -2.69
N ARG A 217 6.83 19.19 -2.46
CA ARG A 217 7.15 18.15 -3.45
C ARG A 217 6.20 18.16 -4.65
N PHE A 218 4.91 18.37 -4.43
CA PHE A 218 3.90 18.27 -5.49
C PHE A 218 3.50 19.63 -6.09
N LYS A 219 4.37 20.64 -6.11
CA LYS A 219 4.08 21.90 -6.83
C LYS A 219 4.37 21.74 -8.32
N SER A 220 3.35 21.69 -9.18
CA SER A 220 3.50 21.75 -10.66
C SER A 220 2.29 22.37 -11.38
N ASP A 221 2.49 22.87 -12.61
CA ASP A 221 1.46 23.56 -13.40
C ASP A 221 0.46 22.62 -14.11
N HIS A 222 0.69 21.30 -14.07
CA HIS A 222 -0.18 20.27 -14.61
C HIS A 222 -0.53 19.27 -13.50
N ALA A 223 -1.52 19.60 -12.67
CA ALA A 223 -1.67 18.97 -11.36
C ALA A 223 -2.20 17.53 -11.41
N PRO A 224 -1.38 16.49 -11.15
CA PRO A 224 -1.90 15.14 -10.87
C PRO A 224 -2.83 15.18 -9.65
N LEU A 225 -3.74 14.21 -9.53
CA LEU A 225 -4.72 14.11 -8.43
C LEU A 225 -4.05 14.31 -7.06
N ARG A 226 -2.90 13.69 -6.85
CA ARG A 226 -2.12 13.81 -5.61
C ARG A 226 -1.85 15.28 -5.25
N GLN A 227 -1.43 16.10 -6.21
CA GLN A 227 -1.18 17.51 -5.98
C GLN A 227 -2.46 18.25 -5.56
N GLN A 228 -3.60 17.89 -6.15
CA GLN A 228 -4.88 18.55 -5.88
C GLN A 228 -5.40 18.24 -4.47
N VAL A 229 -5.10 17.05 -3.94
CA VAL A 229 -5.69 16.57 -2.68
C VAL A 229 -4.73 16.53 -1.50
N VAL A 230 -3.44 16.86 -1.67
CA VAL A 230 -2.50 16.94 -0.53
C VAL A 230 -2.97 17.97 0.50
N GLY A 231 -3.14 17.54 1.74
CA GLY A 231 -3.68 18.33 2.84
C GLY A 231 -5.20 18.54 2.79
N ALA A 232 -5.89 18.03 1.77
CA ALA A 232 -7.34 18.05 1.70
C ALA A 232 -7.97 16.92 2.52
N SER A 233 -9.30 16.93 2.63
CA SER A 233 -10.06 15.88 3.31
C SER A 233 -10.35 14.69 2.38
N THR A 234 -10.69 13.54 2.96
CA THR A 234 -11.09 12.37 2.14
C THR A 234 -12.36 12.62 1.33
N GLU A 235 -13.25 13.50 1.81
CA GLU A 235 -14.47 13.89 1.11
C GLU A 235 -14.15 14.69 -0.16
N SER A 236 -13.09 15.51 -0.13
CA SER A 236 -12.63 16.26 -1.29
C SER A 236 -12.09 15.31 -2.38
N LEU A 237 -11.34 14.28 -1.97
CA LEU A 237 -10.92 13.21 -2.88
C LEU A 237 -12.13 12.49 -3.49
N VAL A 238 -13.09 12.07 -2.67
CA VAL A 238 -14.29 11.38 -3.16
C VAL A 238 -15.13 12.26 -4.09
N ALA A 239 -15.23 13.56 -3.80
CA ALA A 239 -15.91 14.51 -4.67
C ALA A 239 -15.21 14.63 -6.03
N ALA A 240 -13.88 14.69 -6.05
CA ALA A 240 -13.10 14.71 -7.30
C ALA A 240 -13.33 13.44 -8.12
N LEU A 241 -13.34 12.26 -7.50
CA LEU A 241 -13.61 10.99 -8.18
C LEU A 241 -15.02 10.92 -8.77
N LYS A 242 -16.03 11.41 -8.03
CA LYS A 242 -17.42 11.44 -8.51
C LYS A 242 -17.65 12.43 -9.66
N ALA A 243 -16.89 13.52 -9.70
CA ALA A 243 -16.98 14.54 -10.74
C ALA A 243 -16.16 14.21 -11.99
N ALA A 244 -15.23 13.25 -11.89
CA ALA A 244 -14.34 12.91 -12.98
C ALA A 244 -15.09 12.19 -14.12
N PRO A 245 -14.81 12.52 -15.39
CA PRO A 245 -15.31 11.74 -16.50
C PRO A 245 -14.72 10.32 -16.46
N VAL A 246 -15.54 9.31 -16.79
CA VAL A 246 -15.09 7.93 -16.93
C VAL A 246 -14.85 7.66 -18.42
N ARG A 247 -13.66 7.17 -18.77
CA ARG A 247 -13.33 6.80 -20.15
C ARG A 247 -13.79 5.39 -20.47
N ALA A 248 -14.02 5.14 -21.76
CA ALA A 248 -14.13 3.77 -22.25
C ALA A 248 -12.78 3.08 -22.04
N GLU A 249 -12.80 1.94 -21.37
CA GLU A 249 -11.60 1.14 -21.16
C GLU A 249 -11.14 0.57 -22.51
N VAL A 250 -9.87 0.81 -22.84
CA VAL A 250 -9.20 0.07 -23.92
C VAL A 250 -8.81 -1.27 -23.32
N ASP A 251 -9.38 -2.35 -23.86
CA ASP A 251 -9.06 -3.72 -23.45
C ASP A 251 -7.52 -3.90 -23.49
N PRO A 252 -6.88 -4.20 -22.34
CA PRO A 252 -5.43 -4.37 -22.27
C PRO A 252 -4.93 -5.60 -23.06
N GLY A 253 -5.82 -6.36 -23.70
CA GLY A 253 -5.54 -7.58 -24.41
C GLY A 253 -5.74 -8.79 -23.49
N THR A 254 -6.27 -9.87 -24.05
CA THR A 254 -6.42 -11.15 -23.36
C THR A 254 -5.05 -11.66 -22.92
N ARG A 255 -4.83 -11.79 -21.61
CA ARG A 255 -3.75 -12.64 -21.09
C ARG A 255 -4.08 -14.08 -21.50
N GLU A 256 -3.31 -14.63 -22.45
CA GLU A 256 -3.44 -16.04 -22.83
C GLU A 256 -2.99 -16.92 -21.67
N CYS A 257 -3.74 -18.00 -21.44
CA CYS A 257 -3.28 -19.05 -20.54
C CYS A 257 -2.18 -19.84 -21.22
N ASP A 258 -0.94 -19.53 -20.89
CA ASP A 258 0.13 -20.46 -21.14
C ASP A 258 0.01 -21.63 -20.17
N MET A 259 -0.46 -22.76 -20.68
CA MET A 259 -0.65 -24.00 -19.92
C MET A 259 0.67 -24.64 -19.48
N THR A 260 1.83 -24.09 -19.87
CA THR A 260 3.16 -24.62 -19.49
C THR A 260 3.67 -24.11 -18.14
N ASP A 261 3.02 -23.12 -17.52
CA ASP A 261 3.38 -22.55 -16.22
C ASP A 261 2.69 -23.21 -14.99
N ARG A 262 2.14 -24.43 -15.15
CA ARG A 262 1.56 -25.24 -14.05
C ARG A 262 2.51 -26.30 -13.51
#